data_AF-A0A9P3PY00-F1
#
_entry.id   AF-A0A9P3PY00-F1
#
_cell.length_a   1.000
_cell.length_b   1.000
_cell.length_c   1.000
_cell.angle_alpha   90.00
_cell.angle_beta   90.00
_cell.angle_gamma   90.00
#
_symmetry.space_group_name_H-M   'P 1'
#
loop_
_entity.id
_entity.type
_entity.pdbx_description
1 polymer ?
#
loop_
_entity_poly.entity_id
_entity_poly.type
_entity_poly.pdbx_seq_one_letter_code
_entity_poly.pdbx_strand_id
1 'polypeptide(L)'
;MLSALVTSKAVGYSTGQNKFDDLVEVGKWPTYQFIQKLVKIRVWVGADKINCLEATYRLSSDTTDTPKQHGQPVGRVFTVDLTIPNGKSKNAEDQYFVGMFGSVANKEDAPVLKRLGFLVYDRATGIISPFGPYPTSEASGVKGFTSLGAIIGFSGSLGANQALETLGIYKHKPGAKVFGVTKL
;
A
#
# COMPACT_ATOMS: atom_id res chain seq x y z
N MET A 1 11.14 -11.49 18.36
CA MET A 1 9.73 -11.94 18.33
C MET A 1 9.14 -11.66 16.95
N LEU A 2 8.88 -12.69 16.14
CA LEU A 2 8.28 -12.58 14.79
C LEU A 2 6.73 -12.51 14.80
N SER A 3 6.08 -12.37 15.95
CA SER A 3 4.69 -12.82 16.18
C SER A 3 3.57 -11.78 15.94
N ALA A 4 3.87 -10.60 15.40
CA ALA A 4 2.91 -9.49 15.34
C ALA A 4 2.47 -9.07 13.93
N LEU A 5 2.91 -9.75 12.86
CA LEU A 5 2.57 -9.38 11.49
C LEU A 5 1.59 -10.36 10.86
N VAL A 6 0.63 -9.82 10.11
CA VAL A 6 -0.33 -10.58 9.32
C VAL A 6 -0.33 -10.02 7.90
N THR A 7 -0.29 -10.90 6.90
CA THR A 7 -0.51 -10.52 5.51
C THR A 7 -1.99 -10.59 5.18
N SER A 8 -2.48 -9.62 4.41
CA SER A 8 -3.72 -9.81 3.68
C SER A 8 -3.50 -10.72 2.47
N LYS A 9 -4.57 -11.36 2.01
CA LYS A 9 -4.55 -12.01 0.70
C LYS A 9 -4.28 -10.94 -0.37
N ALA A 10 -3.28 -11.18 -1.22
CA ALA A 10 -3.03 -10.29 -2.35
C ALA A 10 -4.26 -10.24 -3.27
N VAL A 11 -4.62 -9.04 -3.71
CA VAL A 11 -5.67 -8.80 -4.70
C VAL A 11 -5.06 -8.78 -6.09
N GLY A 12 -5.84 -9.15 -7.09
CA GLY A 12 -5.40 -9.29 -8.48
C GLY A 12 -5.12 -10.74 -8.85
N TYR A 13 -4.56 -10.93 -10.03
CA TYR A 13 -4.17 -12.23 -10.55
C TYR A 13 -2.70 -12.15 -10.95
N SER A 14 -1.91 -13.18 -10.69
CA SER A 14 -0.47 -13.18 -11.00
C SER A 14 -0.20 -14.11 -12.17
N THR A 15 0.65 -13.69 -13.11
CA THR A 15 1.25 -14.57 -14.12
C THR A 15 2.55 -15.25 -13.64
N GLY A 16 2.97 -14.95 -12.40
CA GLY A 16 4.07 -15.63 -11.70
C GLY A 16 5.47 -15.12 -12.01
N GLN A 17 5.63 -14.04 -12.78
CA GLN A 17 6.91 -13.65 -13.37
C GLN A 17 7.84 -12.91 -12.40
N ASN A 18 7.35 -11.94 -11.62
CA ASN A 18 8.19 -11.12 -10.74
C ASN A 18 7.50 -10.81 -9.41
N LYS A 19 7.91 -11.42 -8.31
CA LYS A 19 7.35 -11.15 -6.97
C LYS A 19 8.16 -10.09 -6.25
N PHE A 20 7.49 -9.26 -5.46
CA PHE A 20 8.12 -8.29 -4.57
C PHE A 20 7.56 -8.41 -3.16
N ASP A 21 8.37 -8.00 -2.19
CA ASP A 21 8.01 -7.96 -0.79
C ASP A 21 8.82 -6.86 -0.08
N ASP A 22 8.13 -5.95 0.61
CA ASP A 22 8.78 -4.84 1.31
C ASP A 22 9.41 -5.24 2.65
N LEU A 23 8.95 -6.32 3.26
CA LEU A 23 9.40 -6.73 4.60
C LEU A 23 10.36 -7.93 4.55
N VAL A 24 10.45 -8.60 3.40
CA VAL A 24 11.32 -9.76 3.19
C VAL A 24 12.11 -9.54 1.91
N GLU A 25 13.43 -9.63 1.96
CA GLU A 25 14.20 -9.72 0.73
C GLU A 25 13.95 -11.10 0.11
N VAL A 26 13.53 -11.14 -1.16
CA VAL A 26 13.11 -12.38 -1.84
C VAL A 26 14.22 -13.42 -1.77
N GLY A 27 13.91 -14.59 -1.19
CA GLY A 27 14.86 -15.69 -1.01
C GLY A 27 15.70 -15.63 0.29
N LYS A 28 15.50 -14.63 1.14
CA LYS A 28 16.14 -14.51 2.46
C LYS A 28 15.12 -14.70 3.59
N TRP A 29 15.61 -15.06 4.78
CA TRP A 29 14.81 -15.05 6.00
C TRP A 29 14.32 -13.62 6.30
N PRO A 30 13.11 -13.44 6.87
CA PRO A 30 12.56 -12.11 7.16
C PRO A 30 13.49 -11.30 8.06
N THR A 31 14.26 -10.39 7.47
CA THR A 31 14.95 -9.34 8.20
C THR A 31 13.97 -8.22 8.34
N TYR A 32 13.46 -8.03 9.55
CA TYR A 32 12.63 -6.88 9.89
C TYR A 32 13.42 -5.63 9.50
N GLN A 33 13.06 -5.04 8.37
CA GLN A 33 13.52 -3.70 8.06
C GLN A 33 12.90 -2.85 9.14
N PHE A 34 13.69 -2.03 9.83
CA PHE A 34 13.32 -1.25 11.01
C PHE A 34 12.21 -0.22 10.73
N ILE A 35 11.19 -0.53 9.93
CA ILE A 35 10.11 0.33 9.49
C ILE A 35 9.31 0.73 10.72
N GLN A 36 9.34 2.03 10.99
CA GLN A 36 8.55 2.67 12.02
C GLN A 36 7.21 3.11 11.43
N LYS A 37 7.21 3.65 10.20
CA LYS A 37 6.00 4.25 9.62
C LYS A 37 6.02 4.27 8.09
N LEU A 38 4.88 3.95 7.47
CA LEU A 38 4.61 4.27 6.06
C LEU A 38 4.11 5.72 6.01
N VAL A 39 4.85 6.62 5.36
CA VAL A 39 4.59 8.08 5.38
C VAL A 39 4.02 8.62 4.08
N LYS A 40 4.26 7.92 2.96
CA LYS A 40 3.84 8.36 1.64
C LYS A 40 3.61 7.19 0.72
N ILE A 41 2.63 7.34 -0.16
CA ILE A 41 2.38 6.42 -1.26
C ILE A 41 2.24 7.22 -2.54
N ARG A 42 2.94 6.79 -3.60
CA ARG A 42 2.73 7.27 -4.96
C ARG A 42 2.24 6.14 -5.84
N VAL A 43 1.28 6.44 -6.70
CA VAL A 43 0.69 5.50 -7.65
C VAL A 43 0.81 6.08 -9.04
N TRP A 44 1.46 5.34 -9.95
CA TRP A 44 1.51 5.70 -11.37
C TRP A 44 0.45 4.92 -12.13
N VAL A 45 -0.39 5.66 -12.83
CA VAL A 45 -1.57 5.17 -13.51
C VAL A 45 -1.36 5.33 -15.02
N GLY A 46 -1.38 4.21 -15.73
CA GLY A 46 -1.44 4.17 -17.18
C GLY A 46 -2.86 4.40 -17.71
N ALA A 47 -3.06 4.19 -19.01
CA ALA A 47 -4.38 4.38 -19.63
C ALA A 47 -5.46 3.48 -19.01
N ASP A 48 -5.11 2.25 -18.62
CA ASP A 48 -6.08 1.24 -18.22
C ASP A 48 -5.63 0.41 -17.00
N LYS A 49 -4.56 0.80 -16.30
CA LYS A 49 -3.95 -0.01 -15.23
C LYS A 49 -3.05 0.77 -14.30
N ILE A 50 -2.70 0.15 -13.17
CA ILE A 50 -1.64 0.61 -12.28
C ILE A 50 -0.29 0.11 -12.79
N ASN A 51 0.60 1.04 -13.14
CA ASN A 51 1.93 0.71 -13.64
C ASN A 51 2.95 0.59 -12.52
N CYS A 52 2.83 1.41 -11.47
CA CYS A 52 3.79 1.42 -10.38
C CYS A 52 3.17 1.87 -9.06
N LEU A 53 3.69 1.31 -7.98
CA LEU A 53 3.47 1.73 -6.60
C LEU A 53 4.83 2.07 -5.98
N GLU A 54 4.97 3.26 -5.41
CA GLU A 54 6.10 3.60 -4.54
C GLU A 54 5.59 3.86 -3.13
N ALA A 55 6.17 3.17 -2.16
CA ALA A 55 5.90 3.37 -0.75
C ALA A 55 7.13 3.97 -0.08
N THR A 56 6.96 5.05 0.68
CA THR A 56 8.05 5.68 1.42
C THR A 56 7.92 5.37 2.90
N TYR A 57 8.98 4.82 3.48
CA TYR A 57 9.03 4.36 4.86
C TYR A 57 10.00 5.19 5.69
N ARG A 58 9.59 5.55 6.90
CA ARG A 58 10.51 6.00 7.94
C ARG A 58 10.99 4.81 8.74
N LEU A 59 12.31 4.72 8.93
CA LEU A 59 12.94 3.67 9.71
C LEU A 59 13.15 4.11 11.17
N SER A 60 13.32 3.18 12.10
CA SER A 60 13.52 3.47 13.53
C SER A 60 14.99 3.73 13.85
N SER A 61 15.89 3.34 12.96
CA SER A 61 17.34 3.54 13.08
C SER A 61 17.81 4.88 12.52
N ASP A 62 16.97 5.56 11.74
CA ASP A 62 17.32 6.80 11.04
C ASP A 62 16.04 7.58 10.69
N THR A 63 16.09 8.91 10.72
CA THR A 63 14.98 9.78 10.30
C THR A 63 14.85 9.89 8.78
N THR A 64 15.75 9.26 8.02
CA THR A 64 15.70 9.24 6.55
C THR A 64 14.53 8.40 6.03
N ASP A 65 13.67 9.05 5.25
CA ASP A 65 12.57 8.43 4.52
C ASP A 65 13.13 7.59 3.34
N THR A 66 12.84 6.29 3.33
CA THR A 66 13.33 5.32 2.34
C THR A 66 12.23 4.92 1.37
N PRO A 67 12.31 5.30 0.08
CA PRO A 67 11.35 4.87 -0.92
C PRO A 67 11.60 3.43 -1.39
N LYS A 68 10.51 2.71 -1.67
CA LYS A 68 10.52 1.41 -2.34
C LYS A 68 9.54 1.43 -3.50
N GLN A 69 10.08 1.26 -4.71
CA GLN A 69 9.32 1.30 -5.95
C GLN A 69 9.07 -0.11 -6.49
N HIS A 70 7.83 -0.38 -6.87
CA HIS A 70 7.39 -1.64 -7.48
C HIS A 70 6.70 -1.37 -8.81
N GLY A 71 7.36 -1.76 -9.89
CA GLY A 71 6.88 -1.57 -11.26
C GLY A 71 7.53 -0.38 -11.96
N GLN A 72 6.97 -0.02 -13.11
CA GLN A 72 7.49 1.03 -14.00
C GLN A 72 6.80 2.37 -13.77
N PRO A 73 7.52 3.46 -13.42
CA PRO A 73 6.95 4.74 -13.03
C PRO A 73 6.50 5.56 -14.25
N VAL A 74 5.52 5.03 -14.99
CA VAL A 74 5.05 5.58 -16.27
C VAL A 74 3.57 5.93 -16.16
N GLY A 75 3.19 7.08 -16.73
CA GLY A 75 1.81 7.59 -16.71
C GLY A 75 1.60 8.68 -15.66
N ARG A 76 0.34 8.92 -15.30
CA ARG A 76 -0.03 9.97 -14.35
C ARG A 76 0.25 9.52 -12.92
N VAL A 77 0.95 10.35 -12.16
CA VAL A 77 1.25 10.09 -10.74
C VAL A 77 0.19 10.69 -9.83
N PHE A 78 -0.25 9.91 -8.84
CA PHE A 78 -1.08 10.35 -7.73
C PHE A 78 -0.33 10.10 -6.43
N THR A 79 -0.25 11.13 -5.59
CA THR A 79 0.49 11.08 -4.33
C THR A 79 -0.48 11.18 -3.17
N VAL A 80 -0.39 10.25 -2.24
CA VAL A 80 -1.00 10.33 -0.91
C VAL A 80 0.13 10.51 0.08
N ASP A 81 0.21 11.70 0.64
CA ASP A 81 1.21 12.06 1.63
C ASP A 81 0.53 12.15 2.99
N LEU A 82 1.09 11.50 4.01
CA LEU A 82 0.66 11.74 5.40
C LEU A 82 1.19 13.09 5.92
N THR A 83 1.88 13.84 5.07
CA THR A 83 2.22 15.24 5.33
C THR A 83 0.99 16.13 5.09
N ILE A 84 0.54 16.75 6.17
CA ILE A 84 -0.55 17.72 6.34
C ILE A 84 -0.99 18.43 5.05
N PRO A 85 -2.24 18.21 4.59
CA PRO A 85 -2.98 19.19 3.80
C PRO A 85 -4.28 19.61 4.52
N ASN A 86 -4.51 20.93 4.63
CA ASN A 86 -5.78 21.58 5.02
C ASN A 86 -6.24 21.49 6.49
N GLY A 87 -5.35 21.82 7.43
CA GLY A 87 -5.75 22.62 8.60
C GLY A 87 -6.58 21.94 9.71
N LYS A 88 -6.64 20.61 9.78
CA LYS A 88 -7.32 19.91 10.90
C LYS A 88 -6.48 18.90 11.68
N SER A 89 -5.44 18.30 11.07
CA SER A 89 -4.46 17.47 11.80
C SER A 89 -3.14 18.23 11.91
N LYS A 90 -2.68 18.49 13.14
CA LYS A 90 -1.44 19.27 13.37
C LYS A 90 -0.16 18.45 13.23
N ASN A 91 -0.24 17.12 13.15
CA ASN A 91 0.94 16.25 13.13
C ASN A 91 0.77 15.09 12.14
N ALA A 92 1.64 15.01 11.13
CA ALA A 92 1.77 13.84 10.26
C ALA A 92 1.98 12.53 11.06
N GLU A 93 2.49 12.63 12.29
CA GLU A 93 2.68 11.52 13.22
C GLU A 93 1.36 10.85 13.67
N ASP A 94 0.24 11.58 13.65
CA ASP A 94 -1.08 11.08 14.06
C ASP A 94 -1.89 10.44 12.92
N GLN A 95 -1.37 10.47 11.70
CA GLN A 95 -2.02 9.86 10.54
C GLN A 95 -1.47 8.47 10.22
N TYR A 96 -2.32 7.56 9.78
CA TYR A 96 -1.96 6.17 9.48
C TYR A 96 -2.72 5.67 8.25
N PHE A 97 -2.03 5.01 7.33
CA PHE A 97 -2.69 4.22 6.30
C PHE A 97 -3.36 3.01 6.95
N VAL A 98 -4.69 2.88 6.85
CA VAL A 98 -5.49 1.84 7.53
C VAL A 98 -6.26 0.93 6.58
N GLY A 99 -6.04 1.09 5.28
CA GLY A 99 -6.60 0.18 4.30
C GLY A 99 -6.29 0.59 2.87
N MET A 100 -6.55 -0.34 1.97
CA MET A 100 -6.54 -0.12 0.53
C MET A 100 -7.83 -0.66 -0.09
N PHE A 101 -8.25 -0.03 -1.17
CA PHE A 101 -9.45 -0.41 -1.91
C PHE A 101 -9.25 -0.12 -3.40
N GLY A 102 -10.11 -0.67 -4.25
CA GLY A 102 -9.98 -0.47 -5.68
C GLY A 102 -10.65 -1.56 -6.48
N SER A 103 -10.15 -1.81 -7.68
CA SER A 103 -10.69 -2.83 -8.56
C SER A 103 -9.61 -3.57 -9.37
N VAL A 104 -9.89 -4.83 -9.67
CA VAL A 104 -9.06 -5.71 -10.50
C VAL A 104 -9.84 -6.12 -11.74
N ALA A 105 -9.15 -6.33 -12.85
CA ALA A 105 -9.80 -6.89 -14.04
C ALA A 105 -10.32 -8.31 -13.77
N ASN A 106 -11.34 -8.73 -14.52
CA ASN A 106 -11.68 -10.15 -14.59
C ASN A 106 -10.50 -10.96 -15.13
N LYS A 107 -10.40 -12.22 -14.70
CA LYS A 107 -9.28 -13.13 -15.02
C LYS A 107 -9.02 -13.26 -16.53
N GLU A 108 -10.06 -13.06 -17.34
CA GLU A 108 -10.05 -13.21 -18.80
C GLU A 108 -9.47 -11.97 -19.53
N ASP A 109 -9.52 -10.77 -18.92
CA ASP A 109 -9.18 -9.48 -19.56
C ASP A 109 -7.77 -8.94 -19.21
N ALA A 110 -6.83 -9.88 -18.99
CA ALA A 110 -5.49 -9.65 -18.47
C ALA A 110 -5.43 -9.31 -16.95
N PRO A 111 -4.54 -9.97 -16.20
CA PRO A 111 -4.58 -10.01 -14.74
C PRO A 111 -3.96 -8.77 -14.08
N VAL A 112 -4.62 -7.62 -14.18
CA VAL A 112 -4.01 -6.34 -13.77
C VAL A 112 -4.85 -5.60 -12.73
N LEU A 113 -4.17 -4.97 -11.76
CA LEU A 113 -4.76 -3.99 -10.87
C LEU A 113 -5.21 -2.79 -11.70
N LYS A 114 -6.52 -2.53 -11.72
CA LYS A 114 -7.12 -1.48 -12.56
C LYS A 114 -7.23 -0.17 -11.82
N ARG A 115 -7.70 -0.22 -10.57
CA ARG A 115 -7.88 0.96 -9.72
C ARG A 115 -7.31 0.70 -8.33
N LEU A 116 -6.71 1.72 -7.72
CA LEU A 116 -6.14 1.64 -6.38
C LEU A 116 -6.35 2.93 -5.60
N GLY A 117 -6.85 2.81 -4.38
CA GLY A 117 -7.02 3.88 -3.41
C GLY A 117 -6.66 3.42 -2.00
N PHE A 118 -6.53 4.40 -1.10
CA PHE A 118 -6.07 4.19 0.27
C PHE A 118 -6.96 4.89 1.27
N LEU A 119 -7.07 4.30 2.45
CA LEU A 119 -7.77 4.89 3.59
C LEU A 119 -6.72 5.41 4.58
N VAL A 120 -6.85 6.68 4.97
CA VAL A 120 -5.99 7.29 5.99
C VAL A 120 -6.83 7.61 7.21
N TYR A 121 -6.44 7.05 8.35
CA TYR A 121 -6.99 7.40 9.66
C TYR A 121 -6.18 8.55 10.26
N ASP A 122 -6.87 9.57 10.76
CA ASP A 122 -6.28 10.66 11.52
C ASP A 122 -6.68 10.52 12.99
N ARG A 123 -5.71 10.18 13.85
CA ARG A 123 -5.94 9.97 15.28
C ARG A 123 -6.39 11.23 16.01
N ALA A 124 -5.95 12.40 15.56
CA ALA A 124 -6.32 13.67 16.21
C ALA A 124 -7.81 13.97 16.06
N THR A 125 -8.42 13.57 14.94
CA THR A 125 -9.82 13.84 14.62
C THR A 125 -10.72 12.61 14.74
N GLY A 126 -10.15 11.40 14.75
CA GLY A 126 -10.87 10.14 14.69
C GLY A 126 -11.46 9.82 13.31
N ILE A 127 -11.08 10.58 12.27
CA ILE A 127 -11.69 10.49 10.94
C ILE A 127 -10.88 9.56 10.03
N ILE A 128 -11.58 8.78 9.19
CA ILE A 128 -11.00 8.02 8.09
C ILE A 128 -11.31 8.73 6.77
N SER A 129 -10.27 9.13 6.03
CA SER A 129 -10.38 9.82 4.74
C SER A 129 -9.95 8.90 3.60
N PRO A 130 -10.77 8.73 2.54
CA PRO A 130 -10.39 7.99 1.35
C PRO A 130 -9.58 8.86 0.38
N PHE A 131 -8.55 8.27 -0.22
CA PHE A 131 -7.75 8.85 -1.30
C PHE A 131 -7.80 7.92 -2.51
N GLY A 132 -8.38 8.42 -3.61
CA GLY A 132 -8.65 7.62 -4.80
C GLY A 132 -10.06 6.99 -4.79
N PRO A 133 -10.29 5.90 -5.55
CA PRO A 133 -9.28 5.09 -6.20
C PRO A 133 -8.83 5.74 -7.53
N TYR A 134 -7.58 5.49 -7.92
CA TYR A 134 -6.98 6.01 -9.13
C TYR A 134 -6.80 4.88 -10.16
N PRO A 135 -7.12 5.09 -11.45
CA PRO A 135 -7.86 6.23 -11.98
C PRO A 135 -9.30 6.24 -11.45
N THR A 136 -9.92 7.43 -11.46
CA THR A 136 -11.28 7.62 -10.94
C THR A 136 -12.36 7.09 -11.89
N SER A 137 -12.06 6.96 -13.19
CA SER A 137 -12.95 6.33 -14.17
C SER A 137 -13.14 4.85 -13.88
N GLU A 138 -14.37 4.37 -13.98
CA GLU A 138 -14.67 2.96 -13.84
C GLU A 138 -14.30 2.21 -15.11
N ALA A 139 -13.54 1.13 -14.98
CA ALA A 139 -13.34 0.18 -16.05
C ALA A 139 -14.50 -0.82 -16.04
N SER A 140 -15.05 -1.17 -17.20
CA SER A 140 -16.03 -2.25 -17.34
C SER A 140 -15.38 -3.61 -17.00
N GLY A 141 -16.15 -4.56 -16.49
CA GLY A 141 -15.67 -5.93 -16.26
C GLY A 141 -14.66 -6.05 -15.11
N VAL A 142 -14.80 -5.26 -14.05
CA VAL A 142 -13.90 -5.29 -12.88
C VAL A 142 -14.58 -5.80 -11.61
N LYS A 143 -13.79 -6.38 -10.71
CA LYS A 143 -14.23 -6.76 -9.35
C LYS A 143 -13.63 -5.79 -8.33
N GLY A 144 -14.48 -5.24 -7.48
CA GLY A 144 -14.06 -4.40 -6.35
C GLY A 144 -13.34 -5.22 -5.28
N PHE A 145 -12.41 -4.59 -4.58
CA PHE A 145 -11.78 -5.15 -3.40
C PHE A 145 -11.62 -4.11 -2.29
N THR A 146 -11.47 -4.60 -1.06
CA THR A 146 -11.05 -3.79 0.09
C THR A 146 -10.22 -4.65 1.03
N SER A 147 -9.14 -4.10 1.55
CA SER A 147 -8.31 -4.71 2.58
C SER A 147 -8.08 -3.71 3.70
N LEU A 148 -8.45 -4.09 4.92
CA LEU A 148 -8.40 -3.24 6.11
C LEU A 148 -7.30 -3.68 7.08
N GLY A 149 -6.73 -2.69 7.76
CA GLY A 149 -5.69 -2.82 8.78
C GLY A 149 -4.61 -1.76 8.60
N ALA A 150 -3.97 -1.36 9.71
CA ALA A 150 -2.83 -0.45 9.68
C ALA A 150 -1.73 -1.02 8.78
N ILE A 151 -1.46 -0.35 7.66
CA ILE A 151 -0.53 -0.79 6.63
C ILE A 151 0.89 -0.46 7.07
N ILE A 152 1.76 -1.46 7.02
CA ILE A 152 3.18 -1.33 7.36
C ILE A 152 4.13 -1.70 6.22
N GLY A 153 3.60 -2.26 5.14
CA GLY A 153 4.38 -2.71 3.99
C GLY A 153 3.50 -3.35 2.93
N PHE A 154 4.05 -3.57 1.75
CA PHE A 154 3.37 -4.24 0.64
C PHE A 154 4.08 -5.51 0.19
N SER A 155 3.33 -6.39 -0.45
CA SER A 155 3.86 -7.52 -1.22
C SER A 155 2.98 -7.74 -2.44
N GLY A 156 3.50 -8.42 -3.45
CA GLY A 156 2.72 -8.63 -4.66
C GLY A 156 3.53 -9.16 -5.83
N SER A 157 3.03 -8.91 -7.03
CA SER A 157 3.67 -9.33 -8.26
C SER A 157 3.54 -8.30 -9.37
N LEU A 158 4.54 -8.31 -10.24
CA LEU A 158 4.61 -7.55 -11.47
C LEU A 158 4.52 -8.52 -12.67
N GLY A 159 3.83 -8.06 -13.71
CA GLY A 159 3.73 -8.79 -14.98
C GLY A 159 4.94 -8.58 -15.88
N ALA A 160 4.87 -9.13 -17.10
CA ALA A 160 5.96 -9.05 -18.10
C ALA A 160 6.37 -7.59 -18.44
N ASN A 161 5.42 -6.65 -18.41
CA ASN A 161 5.66 -5.23 -18.65
C ASN A 161 5.97 -4.43 -17.37
N GLN A 162 6.30 -5.14 -16.28
CA GLN A 162 6.49 -4.57 -14.94
C GLN A 162 5.30 -3.73 -14.42
N ALA A 163 4.10 -3.96 -14.96
CA ALA A 163 2.87 -3.40 -14.41
C ALA A 163 2.44 -4.19 -13.17
N LEU A 164 1.72 -3.53 -12.26
CA LEU A 164 1.29 -4.13 -11.00
C LEU A 164 0.12 -5.10 -11.23
N GLU A 165 0.38 -6.39 -11.06
CA GLU A 165 -0.59 -7.47 -11.28
C GLU A 165 -1.34 -7.81 -9.98
N THR A 166 -0.57 -7.96 -8.89
CA THR A 166 -1.12 -8.24 -7.58
C THR A 166 -0.56 -7.32 -6.51
N LEU A 167 -1.38 -7.04 -5.50
CA LEU A 167 -0.98 -6.23 -4.35
C LEU A 167 -1.63 -6.79 -3.08
N GLY A 168 -0.82 -6.99 -2.05
CA GLY A 168 -1.21 -7.31 -0.69
C GLY A 168 -0.60 -6.31 0.27
N ILE A 169 -1.22 -6.15 1.42
CA ILE A 169 -0.69 -5.36 2.53
C ILE A 169 -0.21 -6.27 3.67
N TYR A 170 0.88 -5.87 4.28
CA TYR A 170 1.25 -6.27 5.63
C TYR A 170 0.55 -5.37 6.63
N LYS A 171 0.04 -5.97 7.69
CA LYS A 171 -0.60 -5.28 8.80
C LYS A 171 -0.15 -5.83 10.14
N HIS A 172 -0.29 -5.02 11.18
CA HIS A 172 -0.19 -5.52 12.54
C HIS A 172 -1.33 -6.49 12.85
N LYS A 173 -1.02 -7.54 13.61
CA LYS A 173 -2.02 -8.46 14.15
C LYS A 173 -2.98 -7.67 15.07
N PRO A 174 -4.30 -7.88 14.99
CA PRO A 174 -5.24 -7.31 15.94
C PRO A 174 -4.80 -7.61 17.38
N GLY A 175 -4.73 -6.58 18.24
CA GLY A 175 -4.29 -6.70 19.63
C GLY A 175 -2.77 -6.76 19.85
N ALA A 176 -1.94 -6.72 18.81
CA ALA A 176 -0.51 -6.49 18.98
C ALA A 176 -0.27 -5.07 19.53
N LYS A 177 0.57 -4.94 20.56
CA LYS A 177 1.06 -3.63 21.01
C LYS A 177 1.89 -3.02 19.87
N VAL A 178 1.29 -2.12 19.12
CA VAL A 178 2.02 -1.24 18.21
C VAL A 178 2.88 -0.34 19.08
N PHE A 179 4.17 -0.21 18.77
CA PHE A 179 5.12 0.60 19.52
C PHE A 179 4.49 1.95 19.94
N GLY A 180 4.35 2.17 21.25
CA GLY A 180 3.84 3.43 21.81
C GLY A 180 2.32 3.68 21.74
N VAL A 181 1.52 2.78 21.15
CA VAL A 181 0.05 2.93 21.12
C VAL A 181 -0.58 2.01 22.16
N THR A 182 -0.84 2.55 23.34
CA THR A 182 -1.73 1.91 24.33
C THR A 182 -3.14 1.91 23.75
N LYS A 183 -3.64 0.69 23.42
CA LYS A 183 -5.02 0.29 23.08
C LYS A 183 -5.88 1.32 22.30
N LEU A 184 -6.21 0.97 21.05
CA LEU A 184 -7.51 1.34 20.47
C LEU A 184 -8.61 0.49 21.11
#